data_AF-A0A351K1L9-F1
#
_entry.id   AF-A0A351K1L9-F1
#
_cell.length_a   1.000
_cell.length_b   1.000
_cell.length_c   1.000
_cell.angle_alpha   90.00
_cell.angle_beta   90.00
_cell.angle_gamma   90.00
#
_symmetry.space_group_name_H-M   'P 1'
#
loop_
_entity.id
_entity.type
_entity.pdbx_description
1 polymer ?
#
loop_
_entity_poly.entity_id
_entity_poly.type
_entity_poly.pdbx_seq_one_letter_code
_entity_poly.pdbx_strand_id
1 'polypeptide(L)' 'MPLKEFDVLRLLMMNVGQVMTRELLIDRVWGSDYYGDTKTLDVHVKRVRAKIESDPANPSKIVTFRGLGYKFERPAT' A
#
# COMPACT_ATOMS: atom_id res chain seq x y z
N MET A 1 -9.28 9.62 6.56
CA MET A 1 -8.53 9.06 5.41
C MET A 1 -9.51 8.83 4.26
N PRO A 2 -9.23 9.25 3.01
CA PRO A 2 -10.07 8.94 1.84
C PRO A 2 -10.25 7.43 1.61
N LEU A 3 -11.35 7.03 0.95
CA LEU A 3 -11.75 5.63 0.81
C LEU A 3 -10.66 4.75 0.17
N LYS A 4 -10.11 5.14 -0.98
CA LYS A 4 -9.07 4.35 -1.67
C LYS A 4 -7.78 4.23 -0.85
N GLU A 5 -7.41 5.26 -0.08
CA GLU A 5 -6.26 5.18 0.82
C GLU A 5 -6.51 4.22 1.98
N PHE A 6 -7.73 4.25 2.52
CA PHE A 6 -8.17 3.32 3.57
C PHE A 6 -8.18 1.88 3.05
N ASP A 7 -8.70 1.64 1.84
CA ASP A 7 -8.75 0.31 1.23
C ASP A 7 -7.35 -0.26 0.97
N VAL A 8 -6.42 0.57 0.45
CA VAL A 8 -5.01 0.18 0.30
C VAL A 8 -4.42 -0.22 1.67
N LEU A 9 -4.60 0.62 2.68
CA LEU A 9 -4.09 0.33 4.02
C LEU A 9 -4.72 -0.94 4.60
N ARG A 10 -6.03 -1.09 4.48
CA ARG A 10 -6.79 -2.24 4.97
C ARG A 10 -6.30 -3.53 4.34
N LEU A 11 -6.11 -3.58 3.01
CA LEU A 11 -5.61 -4.78 2.33
C LEU A 11 -4.20 -5.14 2.77
N LEU A 12 -3.31 -4.15 2.92
CA LEU A 12 -1.96 -4.37 3.43
C LEU A 12 -1.98 -4.89 4.87
N MET A 13 -2.83 -4.32 5.74
CA MET A 13 -2.97 -4.75 7.13
C MET A 13 -3.66 -6.11 7.29
N MET A 14 -4.56 -6.51 6.38
CA MET A 14 -5.12 -7.85 6.37
C MET A 14 -4.09 -8.92 5.96
N ASN A 15 -3.01 -8.51 5.29
CA ASN A 15 -1.94 -9.40 4.82
C ASN A 15 -0.59 -9.01 5.45
N VAL A 16 -0.58 -8.68 6.74
CA VAL A 16 0.65 -8.29 7.45
C VAL A 16 1.74 -9.35 7.28
N GLY A 17 2.94 -8.91 6.92
CA GLY A 17 4.08 -9.78 6.68
C GLY A 17 4.20 -10.29 5.24
N GLN A 18 3.21 -10.05 4.38
CA GLN A 18 3.20 -10.51 3.00
C GLN A 18 3.43 -9.36 2.01
N VAL A 19 4.18 -9.64 0.94
CA VAL A 19 4.36 -8.69 -0.16
C VAL A 19 3.14 -8.77 -1.07
N MET A 20 2.39 -7.68 -1.13
CA MET A 20 1.25 -7.51 -2.03
C MET A 20 1.74 -6.84 -3.31
N THR A 21 1.53 -7.46 -4.47
CA THR A 21 1.95 -6.91 -5.76
C THR A 21 1.14 -5.67 -6.12
N ARG A 22 1.70 -4.81 -6.98
CA ARG A 22 0.99 -3.61 -7.45
C ARG A 22 -0.29 -3.97 -8.19
N GLU A 23 -0.23 -4.98 -9.05
CA GLU A 23 -1.34 -5.45 -9.85
C GLU A 23 -2.47 -5.95 -8.95
N LEU A 24 -2.16 -6.75 -7.93
CA LEU A 24 -3.16 -7.26 -6.99
C LEU A 24 -3.79 -6.12 -6.16
N LEU A 25 -2.99 -5.17 -5.70
CA LEU A 25 -3.51 -4.02 -4.96
C LEU A 25 -4.39 -3.13 -5.84
N ILE A 26 -4.02 -2.91 -7.10
CA ILE A 26 -4.83 -2.17 -8.07
C ILE A 26 -6.15 -2.90 -8.32
N ASP A 27 -6.09 -4.17 -8.67
CA ASP A 27 -7.27 -5.00 -8.98
C ASP A 27 -8.26 -5.01 -7.80
N ARG A 28 -7.77 -5.22 -6.58
CA ARG A 28 -8.62 -5.30 -5.39
C ARG A 28 -9.18 -3.97 -4.91
N VAL A 29 -8.51 -2.86 -5.19
CA VAL A 29 -8.93 -1.52 -4.71
C VAL A 29 -9.71 -0.76 -5.78
N TRP A 30 -9.33 -0.84 -7.05
CA TRP A 30 -9.97 -0.13 -8.15
C TRP A 30 -10.86 -0.98 -9.04
N GLY A 31 -10.69 -2.31 -9.05
CA GLY A 31 -11.42 -3.25 -9.89
C GLY A 31 -10.58 -3.81 -11.04
N SER A 32 -10.98 -4.97 -11.54
CA SER A 32 -10.30 -5.69 -12.64
C SER A 32 -10.42 -4.99 -14.00
N ASP A 33 -11.39 -4.10 -14.13
CA ASP A 33 -11.65 -3.26 -15.30
C ASP A 33 -10.89 -1.92 -15.26
N TYR A 34 -10.02 -1.72 -14.25
CA TYR A 34 -9.20 -0.52 -14.16
C TYR A 34 -8.12 -0.48 -15.26
N TYR A 35 -8.34 0.36 -16.27
CA TYR A 35 -7.40 0.62 -17.38
C TYR A 35 -6.35 1.70 -17.09
N GLY A 36 -6.06 1.99 -15.82
CA GLY A 36 -5.08 3.01 -15.45
C GLY A 36 -3.70 2.46 -15.06
N ASP A 37 -2.72 3.36 -14.94
CA ASP A 37 -1.37 3.01 -14.50
C ASP A 37 -1.32 2.67 -13.00
N THR A 38 -0.58 1.63 -12.65
CA THR A 38 -0.18 1.27 -11.27
C THR A 38 0.42 2.45 -10.48
N LYS A 39 0.95 3.49 -11.13
CA LYS A 39 1.41 4.72 -10.45
C LYS A 39 0.36 5.39 -9.56
N THR A 40 -0.94 5.20 -9.81
CA THR A 40 -1.98 5.68 -8.90
C THR A 40 -1.83 5.08 -7.50
N LEU A 41 -1.44 3.80 -7.41
CA LEU A 41 -1.20 3.11 -6.14
C LEU A 41 -0.08 3.78 -5.38
N ASP A 42 1.04 4.08 -6.05
CA ASP A 42 2.20 4.71 -5.43
C ASP A 42 1.85 6.08 -4.79
N VAL A 43 1.00 6.87 -5.46
CA VAL A 43 0.47 8.13 -4.92
C VAL A 43 -0.36 7.89 -3.65
N HIS A 44 -1.24 6.89 -3.67
CA HIS A 44 -2.06 6.55 -2.51
C HIS A 44 -1.21 6.02 -1.35
N VAL A 45 -0.23 5.15 -1.62
CA VAL A 45 0.72 4.66 -0.60
C VAL A 45 1.51 5.82 0.00
N LYS A 46 1.98 6.78 -0.81
CA LYS A 46 2.66 7.99 -0.31
C LYS A 46 1.76 8.79 0.65
N ARG A 47 0.48 8.97 0.31
CA ARG A 47 -0.51 9.66 1.16
C ARG A 47 -0.83 8.90 2.44
N VAL A 48 -0.91 7.57 2.37
CA VAL A 48 -1.08 6.70 3.55
C VAL A 48 0.12 6.83 4.48
N ARG A 49 1.35 6.69 3.96
CA ARG A 49 2.58 6.84 4.76
C ARG A 49 2.64 8.18 5.46
N ALA A 50 2.29 9.27 4.76
CA ALA A 50 2.22 10.61 5.35
C ALA A 50 1.27 10.73 6.56
N LYS A 51 0.33 9.80 6.72
CA LYS A 51 -0.65 9.79 7.82
C LYS A 51 -0.29 8.82 8.95
N ILE A 52 0.47 7.76 8.67
CA ILE A 52 0.66 6.66 9.64
C ILE A 52 2.11 6.43 10.04
N GLU A 53 3.08 6.87 9.24
CA GLU A 53 4.50 6.73 9.54
C GLU A 53 4.96 7.90 10.40
N SER A 54 5.91 7.66 11.31
CA SER A 54 6.62 8.73 12.02
C SER A 54 7.53 9.51 11.06
N ASP A 55 8.21 8.80 10.16
CA ASP A 55 8.99 9.36 9.06
C ASP A 55 8.55 8.73 7.72
N PRO A 56 7.71 9.44 6.93
CA PRO A 56 7.26 8.95 5.63
C PRO A 56 8.37 8.76 4.60
N ALA A 57 9.53 9.42 4.75
CA ALA A 57 10.67 9.28 3.84
C ALA A 57 11.45 7.99 4.13
N ASN A 58 11.44 7.51 5.38
CA ASN A 58 12.02 6.25 5.82
C ASN A 58 10.93 5.34 6.44
N PRO A 59 9.99 4.83 5.63
CA PRO A 59 8.80 4.16 6.14
C PRO A 59 9.13 2.81 6.77
N SER A 60 8.57 2.57 7.96
CA SER A 60 8.79 1.35 8.74
C SER A 60 7.57 0.42 8.75
N LYS A 61 6.35 0.96 8.58
CA LYS A 61 5.11 0.20 8.58
C LYS A 61 4.76 -0.32 7.20
N ILE A 62 4.79 0.52 6.18
CA ILE A 62 4.56 0.12 4.78
C ILE A 62 5.89 0.16 4.05
N VAL A 63 6.50 -0.99 3.78
CA VAL A 63 7.80 -1.10 3.11
C VAL A 63 7.61 -1.34 1.61
N THR A 64 8.45 -0.71 0.80
CA THR A 64 8.46 -0.92 -0.66
C THR A 64 9.38 -2.08 -1.03
N PHE A 65 8.83 -3.09 -1.70
CA PHE A 65 9.60 -4.11 -2.41
C PHE A 65 9.69 -3.66 -3.88
N ARG A 66 10.83 -3.06 -4.24
CA ARG A 66 11.04 -2.46 -5.57
C ARG A 66 10.79 -3.49 -6.67
N GLY A 67 10.05 -3.09 -7.70
CA GLY A 67 9.63 -3.98 -8.80
C GLY A 67 8.49 -4.95 -8.47
N LEU A 68 8.12 -5.15 -7.20
CA LEU A 68 7.06 -6.07 -6.80
C LEU A 68 5.83 -5.34 -6.24
N GLY A 69 5.98 -4.62 -5.14
CA GLY A 69 4.84 -3.94 -4.50
C GLY A 69 5.14 -3.50 -3.08
N TYR A 70 4.20 -3.74 -2.18
CA TYR A 70 4.20 -3.19 -0.83
C TYR A 70 3.90 -4.26 0.21
N LYS A 71 4.48 -4.11 1.40
CA LYS A 71 4.24 -4.98 2.55
C LYS A 71 3.95 -4.14 3.78
N PHE A 72 2.97 -4.57 4.57
CA PHE A 72 2.81 -4.06 5.93
C PHE A 72 3.68 -4.88 6.88
N GLU A 73 4.56 -4.23 7.63
CA GLU A 73 5.43 -4.89 8.60
C GLU A 73 4.69 -5.22 9.89
N ARG A 74 5.09 -6.32 10.54
CA ARG A 74 4.64 -6.61 11.90
C ARG A 74 5.29 -5.59 12.83
N PRO A 75 4.56 -5.06 13.83
CA PRO A 75 5.21 -4.39 14.94
C PRO A 75 6.30 -5.31 15.50
N ALA A 76 7.50 -4.77 15.71
CA ALA A 76 8.53 -5.48 16.45
C ALA A 76 7.93 -5.86 17.82
N THR A 77 8.08 -7.13 18.19
CA THR A 77 7.59 -7.68 19.46
C THR A 77 8.52 -7.26 20.59
#